data_AF-A0A067E632-F1
#
_entry.id   AF-A0A067E632-F1
#
_cell.length_a   1.000
_cell.length_b   1.000
_cell.length_c   1.000
_cell.angle_alpha   90.00
_cell.angle_beta   90.00
_cell.angle_gamma   90.00
#
_symmetry.space_group_name_H-M   'P 1'
#
loop_
_entity.id
_entity.type
_entity.pdbx_description
1 polymer ?
#
loop_
_entity_poly.entity_id
_entity_poly.type
_entity_poly.pdbx_seq_one_letter_code
_entity_poly.pdbx_strand_id
1 'polypeptide(L)' 'VCGQGDIDAMNNIVSHYLYYLDLLGVGREQAGPNEELSCAEQKAFNPNTAPSAASS' A
#
# COMPACT_ATOMS: atom_id res chain seq x y z
N VAL A 1 -3.28 -6.33 -1.22
CA VAL A 1 -2.41 -5.18 -0.92
C VAL A 1 -2.98 -4.38 0.23
N CYS A 2 -4.14 -3.74 0.07
CA CYS A 2 -4.77 -2.99 1.17
C CYS A 2 -5.49 -3.89 2.17
N GLY A 3 -5.60 -3.45 3.43
CA GLY A 3 -6.34 -4.12 4.50
C GLY A 3 -5.70 -5.42 4.97
N GLN A 4 -4.39 -5.55 4.80
CA GLN A 4 -3.62 -6.75 5.15
C GLN A 4 -2.49 -6.43 6.15
N GLY A 5 -2.53 -5.24 6.77
CA GLY A 5 -1.43 -4.73 7.56
C GLY A 5 -0.20 -4.41 6.71
N ASP A 6 0.96 -4.37 7.35
CA ASP A 6 2.23 -4.08 6.69
C ASP A 6 2.71 -5.28 5.88
N ILE A 7 2.63 -5.17 4.56
CA ILE A 7 3.09 -6.19 3.62
C ILE A 7 4.15 -5.64 2.66
N ASP A 8 5.11 -6.49 2.28
CA ASP A 8 6.22 -6.10 1.39
C ASP A 8 5.75 -5.56 0.03
N ALA A 9 4.61 -6.04 -0.48
CA ALA A 9 4.04 -5.54 -1.72
C ALA A 9 3.67 -4.05 -1.64
N MET A 10 3.15 -3.58 -0.50
CA MET A 10 2.81 -2.17 -0.32
C MET A 10 4.07 -1.32 -0.20
N ASN A 11 5.07 -1.81 0.55
CA ASN A 11 6.37 -1.14 0.68
C ASN A 11 7.09 -0.98 -0.66
N ASN A 12 6.99 -1.98 -1.54
CA ASN A 12 7.53 -1.88 -2.89
C ASN A 12 6.85 -0.77 -3.69
N ILE A 13 5.52 -0.67 -3.65
CA ILE A 13 4.77 0.38 -4.37
C ILE A 13 5.19 1.77 -3.87
N VAL A 14 5.20 1.98 -2.55
CA VAL A 14 5.59 3.26 -1.94
C VAL A 14 7.04 3.61 -2.31
N SER A 15 7.95 2.63 -2.27
CA SER A 15 9.36 2.87 -2.62
C SER A 15 9.55 3.33 -4.06
N HIS A 16 8.79 2.76 -5.01
CA HIS A 16 8.82 3.21 -6.41
C HIS A 16 8.26 4.62 -6.57
N TYR A 17 7.15 4.93 -5.90
CA TYR A 17 6.57 6.27 -5.93
C TYR A 17 7.58 7.32 -5.44
N LEU A 18 8.19 7.10 -4.28
CA LEU A 18 9.21 7.99 -3.71
C LEU A 18 10.44 8.13 -4.61
N TYR A 19 10.91 7.04 -5.21
CA TYR A 19 12.00 7.07 -6.18
C TYR A 19 11.66 7.94 -7.40
N TYR A 20 10.44 7.84 -7.93
CA TYR A 20 10.02 8.65 -9.07
C TYR A 20 9.86 10.13 -8.72
N LEU A 21 9.45 10.47 -7.49
CA LEU A 21 9.42 11.87 -7.05
C LEU A 21 10.82 12.50 -7.06
N ASP A 22 11.85 11.75 -6.69
CA ASP A 22 13.24 12.24 -6.79
C ASP A 22 13.65 12.47 -8.24
N LEU A 23 13.33 11.52 -9.15
CA LEU A 23 13.66 11.65 -10.57
C LEU A 23 12.95 12.83 -11.24
N LEU A 24 11.73 13.15 -10.80
CA LEU A 24 10.95 14.29 -11.31
C LEU A 24 11.35 15.63 -10.67
N GLY A 25 12.26 15.63 -9.69
CA GLY A 25 12.68 16.84 -8.98
C GLY A 25 11.60 17.42 -8.05
N VAL A 26 10.58 16.63 -7.69
CA VAL A 26 9.52 17.02 -6.74
C VAL A 26 9.98 16.80 -5.29
N GLY A 27 10.77 15.76 -5.06
CA GLY A 27 11.28 15.39 -3.73
C GLY A 27 10.29 14.56 -2.91
N ARG A 28 10.83 13.65 -2.09
CA ARG A 28 10.04 12.73 -1.24
C ARG A 28 9.27 13.45 -0.14
N GLU A 29 9.76 14.61 0.29
CA GLU A 29 9.13 15.44 1.31
C GLU A 29 7.71 15.88 0.93
N GLN A 30 7.40 15.94 -0.36
CA GLN A 30 6.07 16.28 -0.87
C GLN A 30 5.11 15.08 -0.92
N ALA A 31 5.60 13.86 -0.71
CA ALA A 31 4.79 12.65 -0.74
C ALA A 31 3.81 12.58 0.45
N GLY A 32 4.11 13.26 1.55
CA GLY A 32 3.38 13.15 2.80
C GLY A 32 3.83 11.96 3.66
N PRO A 33 3.14 11.73 4.80
CA PRO A 33 3.51 10.70 5.77
C PRO A 33 3.23 9.29 5.25
N ASN A 34 3.94 8.29 5.79
CA ASN A 34 3.83 6.92 5.30
C ASN A 34 2.42 6.34 5.54
N GLU A 35 1.73 6.76 6.60
CA GLU A 35 0.37 6.33 6.89
C GLU A 35 -0.65 6.76 5.83
N GLU A 36 -0.40 7.87 5.13
CA GLU A 36 -1.23 8.34 4.01
C GLU A 36 -0.84 7.66 2.68
N LEU A 37 0.43 7.29 2.54
CA LEU A 37 0.95 6.55 1.39
C LEU A 37 0.60 5.06 1.43
N SER A 38 0.44 4.50 2.63
CA SER A 38 0.11 3.10 2.87
C SER A 38 -1.40 2.87 2.92
N CYS A 39 -1.82 1.67 2.50
CA CYS A 39 -3.19 1.21 2.65
C CYS A 39 -3.31 -0.02 3.56
N ALA A 40 -2.31 -0.24 4.43
CA ALA A 40 -2.26 -1.35 5.39
C ALA A 40 -3.56 -1.49 6.20
N GLU A 41 -4.00 -0.38 6.82
CA GLU A 41 -5.19 -0.32 7.68
C GLU A 41 -6.47 0.08 6.93
N GLN A 42 -6.38 0.32 5.61
CA GLN A 42 -7.53 0.75 4.83
C GLN A 42 -8.38 -0.46 4.41
N LYS A 43 -9.71 -0.31 4.47
CA LYS A 43 -10.64 -1.32 3.96
C LYS A 43 -10.52 -1.41 2.43
N ALA A 44 -10.30 -2.61 1.92
CA ALA A 44 -10.30 -2.85 0.49
C ALA A 44 -11.66 -2.49 -0.14
N PHE A 45 -11.62 -1.72 -1.23
CA PHE A 45 -12.84 -1.25 -1.93
C PHE A 45 -13.65 -2.42 -2.53
N ASN A 46 -12.95 -3.41 -3.09
CA ASN A 46 -13.54 -4.67 -3.55
C ASN A 46 -12.85 -5.83 -2.82
N PRO A 47 -13.33 -6.24 -1.64
CA PRO A 47 -12.73 -7.32 -0.89
C PRO A 47 -12.92 -8.61 -1.68
N ASN A 48 -11.83 -9.18 -2.18
CA ASN A 48 -11.86 -10.51 -2.77
C ASN A 48 -12.11 -11.48 -1.61
N THR A 49 -13.34 -11.96 -1.46
CA THR A 49 -13.66 -12.99 -0.49
C THR A 49 -12.97 -14.26 -0.95
N ALA A 50 -11.89 -14.66 -0.27
CA ALA A 50 -11.44 -16.04 -0.37
C ALA A 50 -12.65 -16.91 0.04
N PRO A 51 -13.02 -17.94 -0.74
CA PRO A 51 -14.11 -18.83 -0.34
C PRO A 51 -13.78 -19.36 1.05
N SER A 52 -14.71 -19.21 2.01
CA SER A 52 -14.54 -19.77 3.34
C SER A 52 -14.16 -21.23 3.18
N ALA A 53 -12.97 -21.61 3.64
CA ALA A 53 -12.64 -23.02 3.79
C ALA A 53 -13.69 -23.59 4.74
N ALA A 54 -14.60 -24.40 4.19
CA ALA A 54 -15.58 -25.12 4.98
C ALA A 54 -14.79 -26.10 5.86
N SER A 55 -14.61 -25.73 7.12
CA SER A 55 -14.16 -26.67 8.13
C SER A 55 -15.22 -27.78 8.22
N SER A 56 -14.80 -29.00 7.89
CA SER A 56 -15.60 -30.23 8.07
C SER A 56 -15.62 -30.65 9.54
#